data_AF-A0A2E1EB49-F1
#
_entry.id   AF-A0A2E1EB49-F1
#
_cell.length_a   1.000
_cell.length_b   1.000
_cell.length_c   1.000
_cell.angle_alpha   90.00
_cell.angle_beta   90.00
_cell.angle_gamma   90.00
#
_symmetry.space_group_name_H-M   'P 1'
#
loop_
_entity.id
_entity.type
_entity.pdbx_description
1 polymer ?
#
loop_
_entity_poly.entity_id
_entity_poly.type
_entity_poly.pdbx_seq_one_letter_code
_entity_poly.pdbx_strand_id
1 'polypeptide(L)'
;MKSNIKILFSIILIISTISSFSQVNDDKVALSDFVEQHQNFVENEAGEIDPINLKELNKIVKFLVEEKFTNLEHTRNIIWDSYETYVSPFSRWHKHTFIVQVKMENVERYKYVEVTYDPKSKEADTEYAWVEEKEDFFIIKEEEAEENKDD
;
A
#
# COMPACT_ATOMS: atom_id res chain seq x y z
N MET A 1 -0.43 58.18 30.52
CA MET A 1 -1.67 58.03 29.74
C MET A 1 -1.46 56.85 28.80
N LYS A 2 -2.00 55.64 29.05
CA LYS A 2 -3.35 55.15 28.65
C LYS A 2 -3.67 55.59 27.20
N SER A 3 -3.92 54.75 26.18
CA SER A 3 -4.61 53.46 26.05
C SER A 3 -4.46 53.03 24.57
N ASN A 4 -3.91 51.86 24.23
CA ASN A 4 -4.62 50.63 23.77
C ASN A 4 -5.49 50.73 22.48
N ILE A 5 -5.11 49.89 21.49
CA ILE A 5 -5.92 48.84 20.83
C ILE A 5 -6.69 49.12 19.51
N LYS A 6 -6.42 48.21 18.54
CA LYS A 6 -7.30 47.55 17.53
C LYS A 6 -7.37 48.03 16.05
N ILE A 7 -6.87 47.13 15.16
CA ILE A 7 -7.47 46.55 13.91
C ILE A 7 -7.80 47.56 12.77
N LEU A 8 -7.28 47.49 11.53
CA LEU A 8 -7.58 46.55 10.41
C LEU A 8 -6.52 46.76 9.31
N PHE A 9 -5.81 45.73 8.84
CA PHE A 9 -6.14 44.92 7.65
C PHE A 9 -6.38 45.71 6.35
N SER A 10 -5.42 45.66 5.42
CA SER A 10 -5.74 45.31 4.02
C SER A 10 -4.48 44.79 3.33
N ILE A 11 -4.34 43.47 3.39
CA ILE A 11 -3.44 42.64 2.59
C ILE A 11 -4.05 42.58 1.18
N ILE A 12 -3.31 43.02 0.16
CA ILE A 12 -3.55 42.59 -1.22
C ILE A 12 -2.25 41.96 -1.69
N LEU A 13 -2.07 40.68 -1.36
CA LEU A 13 -1.15 39.80 -2.07
C LEU A 13 -2.02 39.06 -3.08
N ILE A 14 -1.93 39.47 -4.35
CA ILE A 14 -2.54 38.76 -5.47
C ILE A 14 -1.78 37.43 -5.59
N ILE A 15 -2.30 36.39 -4.94
CA ILE A 15 -1.88 35.02 -5.18
C ILE A 15 -2.49 34.65 -6.52
N SER A 16 -1.70 34.76 -7.58
CA SER A 16 -2.00 34.11 -8.85
C SER A 16 -1.95 32.59 -8.61
N THR A 17 -3.10 31.98 -8.33
CA THR A 17 -3.23 30.53 -8.40
C THR A 17 -3.09 30.14 -9.86
N ILE A 18 -1.86 29.84 -10.26
CA ILE A 18 -1.61 28.97 -11.40
C ILE A 18 -2.20 27.63 -10.97
N SER A 19 -3.46 27.39 -11.33
CA SER A 19 -3.98 26.03 -11.38
C SER A 19 -3.13 25.31 -12.41
N SER A 20 -2.13 24.56 -11.94
CA SER A 20 -1.47 23.56 -12.76
C SER A 20 -2.58 22.67 -13.29
N PHE A 21 -2.92 22.86 -14.56
CA PHE A 21 -3.63 21.85 -15.31
C PHE A 21 -2.65 20.69 -15.35
N SER A 22 -2.76 19.76 -14.40
CA SER A 22 -2.03 18.51 -14.48
C SER A 22 -2.45 17.90 -15.80
N GLN A 23 -1.53 17.90 -16.77
CA GLN A 23 -1.63 17.00 -17.89
C GLN A 23 -1.83 15.63 -17.23
N VAL A 24 -2.94 14.96 -17.55
CA VAL A 24 -3.12 13.56 -17.16
C VAL A 24 -1.97 12.84 -17.86
N ASN A 25 -0.85 12.70 -17.14
CA ASN A 25 0.19 11.78 -17.55
C ASN A 25 -0.51 10.46 -17.71
N ASP A 26 -0.29 9.78 -18.83
CA ASP A 26 -0.75 8.42 -19.00
C ASP A 26 -0.11 7.59 -17.89
N ASP A 27 -0.82 7.42 -16.77
CA ASP A 27 -0.31 6.77 -15.55
C ASP A 27 -0.24 5.24 -15.73
N LYS A 28 -0.39 4.79 -16.97
CA LYS A 28 -0.14 3.41 -17.38
C LYS A 28 1.34 3.06 -17.18
N VAL A 29 1.58 1.87 -16.63
CA VAL A 29 2.91 1.25 -16.59
C VAL A 29 3.42 1.04 -18.03
N ALA A 30 4.71 1.32 -18.29
CA ALA A 30 5.29 1.10 -19.61
C ALA A 30 5.52 -0.40 -19.86
N LEU A 31 5.46 -0.84 -21.12
CA LEU A 31 5.71 -2.26 -21.44
C LEU A 31 7.14 -2.69 -21.08
N SER A 32 8.10 -1.75 -21.16
CA SER A 32 9.48 -1.97 -20.72
C SER A 32 9.58 -2.31 -19.25
N ASP A 33 8.73 -1.70 -18.42
CA ASP A 33 8.74 -1.92 -16.97
C ASP A 33 8.32 -3.36 -16.66
N PHE A 34 7.33 -3.90 -17.36
CA PHE A 34 6.94 -5.31 -17.24
C PHE A 34 8.08 -6.25 -17.63
N VAL A 35 8.79 -5.94 -18.72
CA VAL A 35 9.92 -6.75 -19.19
C VAL A 35 11.06 -6.72 -18.17
N GLU A 36 11.37 -5.54 -17.64
CA GLU A 36 12.40 -5.37 -16.60
C GLU A 36 12.05 -6.16 -15.34
N GLN A 37 10.81 -6.06 -14.84
CA GLN A 37 10.39 -6.82 -13.66
C GLN A 37 10.51 -8.33 -13.87
N HIS A 38 10.03 -8.85 -15.01
CA HIS A 38 10.11 -10.28 -15.31
C HIS A 38 11.56 -10.79 -15.45
N GLN A 39 12.45 -10.00 -16.03
CA GLN A 39 13.86 -10.38 -16.21
C GLN A 39 14.64 -10.43 -14.89
N ASN A 40 14.13 -9.76 -13.86
CA ASN A 40 14.72 -9.72 -12.53
C ASN A 40 14.28 -10.88 -11.63
N PHE A 41 13.54 -11.87 -12.14
CA PHE A 41 13.27 -13.09 -11.39
C PHE A 41 14.45 -14.05 -11.46
N VAL A 42 14.82 -14.61 -10.31
CA VAL A 42 15.92 -15.55 -10.15
C VAL A 42 15.42 -16.84 -9.52
N GLU A 43 16.00 -17.97 -9.92
CA GLU A 43 15.75 -19.26 -9.27
C GLU A 43 16.72 -19.44 -8.12
N ASN A 44 16.21 -19.74 -6.92
CA ASN A 44 17.02 -19.98 -5.74
C ASN A 44 17.49 -21.45 -5.63
N GLU A 45 18.29 -21.80 -4.63
CA GLU A 45 18.84 -23.16 -4.47
C GLU A 45 17.77 -24.25 -4.30
N ALA A 46 16.55 -23.87 -3.88
CA ALA A 46 15.42 -24.77 -3.74
C ALA A 46 14.60 -24.93 -5.03
N GLY A 47 14.96 -24.24 -6.11
CA GLY A 47 14.21 -24.20 -7.36
C GLY A 47 13.00 -23.27 -7.32
N GLU A 48 12.91 -22.39 -6.32
CA GLU A 48 11.82 -21.42 -6.20
C GLU A 48 12.21 -20.10 -6.89
N ILE A 49 11.20 -19.36 -7.36
CA ILE A 49 11.41 -18.08 -8.04
C ILE A 49 11.35 -16.96 -7.01
N ASP A 50 12.38 -16.10 -6.99
CA ASP A 50 12.47 -14.92 -6.14
C ASP A 50 12.66 -13.64 -6.97
N PRO A 51 12.16 -12.47 -6.52
CA PRO A 51 12.53 -11.18 -7.09
C PRO A 51 13.96 -10.79 -6.68
N ILE A 52 14.75 -10.21 -7.59
CA ILE A 52 16.17 -9.86 -7.36
C ILE A 52 16.41 -8.96 -6.13
N ASN A 53 15.42 -8.13 -5.77
CA ASN A 53 15.53 -7.16 -4.67
C ASN A 53 14.68 -7.53 -3.44
N LEU A 54 14.51 -8.82 -3.18
CA LEU A 54 13.68 -9.33 -2.09
C LEU A 54 14.00 -8.69 -0.73
N LYS A 55 15.27 -8.36 -0.45
CA LYS A 55 15.66 -7.71 0.82
C LYS A 55 15.11 -6.30 0.98
N GLU A 56 15.11 -5.49 -0.08
CA GLU A 56 14.54 -4.14 -0.03
C GLU A 56 13.01 -4.19 0.00
N LEU A 57 12.42 -5.05 -0.82
CA LEU A 57 10.97 -5.29 -0.84
C LEU A 57 10.47 -5.73 0.54
N ASN A 58 11.18 -6.65 1.21
CA ASN A 58 10.84 -7.09 2.56
C ASN A 58 10.89 -5.93 3.58
N LYS A 59 11.77 -4.93 3.41
CA LYS A 59 11.77 -3.76 4.29
C LYS A 59 10.56 -2.87 4.05
N ILE A 60 10.21 -2.64 2.79
CA ILE A 60 9.04 -1.81 2.40
C ILE A 60 7.77 -2.46 2.93
N VAL A 61 7.58 -3.75 2.67
CA VAL A 61 6.44 -4.55 3.14
C VAL A 61 6.38 -4.56 4.67
N LYS A 62 7.51 -4.79 5.34
CA LYS A 62 7.59 -4.75 6.80
C LYS A 62 7.16 -3.40 7.36
N PHE A 63 7.69 -2.31 6.80
CA PHE A 63 7.39 -0.96 7.24
C PHE A 63 5.89 -0.65 7.10
N LEU A 64 5.28 -1.00 5.96
CA LEU A 64 3.84 -0.87 5.74
C LEU A 64 3.04 -1.61 6.82
N VAL A 65 3.37 -2.87 7.09
CA VAL A 65 2.65 -3.67 8.10
C VAL A 65 2.78 -3.06 9.51
N GLU A 66 3.98 -2.59 9.88
CA GLU A 66 4.24 -1.92 11.16
C GLU A 66 3.53 -0.55 11.26
N GLU A 67 3.39 0.17 10.15
CA GLU A 67 2.67 1.45 10.11
C GLU A 67 1.14 1.24 10.21
N LYS A 68 0.62 0.22 9.53
CA LYS A 68 -0.83 -0.01 9.40
C LYS A 68 -1.47 -0.66 10.61
N PHE A 69 -0.75 -1.53 11.32
CA PHE A 69 -1.28 -2.27 12.47
C PHE A 69 -0.58 -1.87 13.76
N THR A 70 -1.25 -1.05 14.57
CA THR A 70 -0.69 -0.47 15.80
C THR A 70 -0.55 -1.46 16.95
N ASN A 71 -1.31 -2.56 16.92
CA ASN A 71 -1.32 -3.63 17.94
C ASN A 71 -0.48 -4.86 17.52
N LEU A 72 0.60 -4.60 16.78
CA LEU A 72 1.51 -5.62 16.26
C LEU A 72 2.67 -5.83 17.24
N GLU A 73 2.88 -7.06 17.72
CA GLU A 73 4.05 -7.43 18.52
C GLU A 73 5.29 -7.51 17.61
N HIS A 74 5.20 -8.27 16.51
CA HIS A 74 6.23 -8.32 15.48
C HIS A 74 5.74 -8.95 14.19
N THR A 75 6.44 -8.63 13.10
CA THR A 75 6.40 -9.40 11.86
C THR A 75 7.40 -10.56 11.88
N ARG A 76 7.00 -11.69 11.31
CA ARG A 76 7.87 -12.82 11.01
C ARG A 76 7.66 -13.16 9.54
N ASN A 77 8.70 -13.68 8.88
CA ASN A 77 8.63 -14.29 7.56
C ASN A 77 7.78 -13.54 6.51
N ILE A 78 8.44 -12.83 5.61
CA ILE A 78 7.78 -12.19 4.46
C ILE A 78 8.03 -13.09 3.25
N ILE A 79 6.96 -13.70 2.75
CA ILE A 79 7.00 -14.61 1.62
C ILE A 79 6.56 -13.83 0.39
N TRP A 80 7.38 -13.84 -0.65
CA TRP A 80 6.92 -13.39 -1.97
C TRP A 80 6.02 -14.46 -2.57
N ASP A 81 4.79 -14.10 -2.94
CA ASP A 81 3.79 -15.04 -3.43
C ASP A 81 3.67 -14.98 -4.96
N SER A 82 3.50 -13.79 -5.51
CA SER A 82 3.24 -13.63 -6.94
C SER A 82 3.62 -12.26 -7.49
N TYR A 83 3.69 -12.17 -8.82
CA TYR A 83 3.73 -10.93 -9.57
C TYR A 83 2.65 -10.98 -10.64
N GLU A 84 1.75 -10.01 -10.60
CA GLU A 84 0.60 -9.91 -11.48
C GLU A 84 0.76 -8.73 -12.44
N THR A 85 0.35 -8.91 -13.69
CA THR A 85 0.34 -7.84 -14.69
C THR A 85 -1.00 -7.80 -15.41
N TYR A 86 -1.44 -6.61 -15.79
CA TYR A 86 -2.63 -6.41 -16.58
C TYR A 86 -2.33 -5.44 -17.71
N VAL A 87 -2.74 -5.80 -18.94
CA VAL A 87 -2.52 -4.98 -20.13
C VAL A 87 -3.79 -4.92 -20.96
N SER A 88 -4.28 -3.71 -21.19
CA SER A 88 -5.40 -3.41 -22.07
C SER A 88 -5.16 -2.08 -22.79
N PRO A 89 -5.94 -1.74 -23.84
CA PRO A 89 -5.86 -0.41 -24.46
C PRO A 89 -6.08 0.74 -23.47
N PHE A 90 -6.88 0.51 -22.42
CA PHE A 90 -7.33 1.54 -21.48
C PHE A 90 -6.54 1.59 -20.18
N SER A 91 -5.93 0.49 -19.75
CA SER A 91 -5.21 0.41 -18.47
C SER A 91 -4.06 -0.59 -18.53
N ARG A 92 -2.99 -0.27 -17.82
CA ARG A 92 -1.79 -1.10 -17.62
C ARG A 92 -1.32 -0.95 -16.19
N TRP A 93 -1.26 -2.05 -15.46
CA TRP A 93 -0.77 -2.08 -14.08
C TRP A 93 0.00 -3.37 -13.80
N HIS A 94 0.78 -3.35 -12.74
CA HIS A 94 1.46 -4.51 -12.19
C HIS A 94 1.53 -4.42 -10.67
N LYS A 95 1.70 -5.54 -10.00
CA LYS A 95 1.95 -5.58 -8.56
C LYS A 95 2.66 -6.87 -8.18
N HIS A 96 3.48 -6.81 -7.13
CA HIS A 96 3.89 -7.99 -6.39
C HIS A 96 2.93 -8.21 -5.23
N THR A 97 2.70 -9.47 -4.90
CA THR A 97 1.93 -9.89 -3.73
C THR A 97 2.85 -10.60 -2.76
N PHE A 98 2.72 -10.27 -1.49
CA PHE A 98 3.47 -10.86 -0.38
C PHE A 98 2.50 -11.39 0.67
N ILE A 99 2.82 -12.54 1.24
CA ILE A 99 2.15 -13.07 2.42
C ILE A 99 3.05 -12.82 3.62
N VAL A 100 2.56 -12.00 4.55
CA VAL A 100 3.30 -11.61 5.76
C VAL A 100 2.72 -12.33 6.96
N GLN A 101 3.57 -13.05 7.69
CA GLN A 101 3.17 -13.63 8.97
C GLN A 101 3.31 -12.59 10.09
N VAL A 102 2.23 -12.35 10.82
CA VAL A 102 2.17 -11.31 11.86
C VAL A 102 1.80 -11.91 13.21
N LYS A 103 2.42 -11.39 14.27
CA LYS A 103 2.06 -11.66 15.66
C LYS A 103 1.38 -10.41 16.20
N MET A 104 0.09 -10.53 16.49
CA MET A 104 -0.67 -9.47 17.15
C MET A 104 -0.50 -9.60 18.66
N GLU A 105 -0.53 -8.47 19.38
CA GLU A 105 -0.49 -8.47 20.83
C GLU A 105 -1.64 -9.30 21.42
N ASN A 106 -1.35 -10.09 22.45
CA ASN A 106 -2.32 -10.94 23.16
C ASN A 106 -3.04 -12.02 22.33
N VAL A 107 -2.70 -12.19 21.04
CA VAL A 107 -3.27 -13.25 20.20
C VAL A 107 -2.34 -14.45 20.22
N GLU A 108 -2.83 -15.65 20.56
CA GLU A 108 -1.98 -16.84 20.74
C GLU A 108 -1.21 -17.21 19.45
N ARG A 109 -1.92 -17.23 18.33
CA ARG A 109 -1.40 -17.74 17.04
C ARG A 109 -0.96 -16.61 16.13
N TYR A 110 0.01 -16.93 15.27
CA TYR A 110 0.35 -16.07 14.14
C TYR A 110 -0.83 -15.99 13.17
N LYS A 111 -0.98 -14.83 12.56
CA LYS A 111 -1.93 -14.54 11.49
C LYS A 111 -1.18 -14.19 10.21
N TYR A 112 -1.91 -14.12 9.11
CA TYR A 112 -1.35 -13.86 7.80
C TYR A 112 -2.08 -12.69 7.18
N VAL A 113 -1.32 -11.77 6.60
CA VAL A 113 -1.85 -10.62 5.88
C VAL A 113 -1.22 -10.56 4.50
N GLU A 114 -2.06 -10.35 3.48
CA GLU A 114 -1.59 -10.10 2.13
C GLU A 114 -1.20 -8.64 1.98
N VAL A 115 -0.02 -8.38 1.42
CA VAL A 115 0.48 -7.04 1.10
C VAL A 115 0.81 -7.00 -0.38
N THR A 116 0.27 -6.01 -1.07
CA THR A 116 0.60 -5.70 -2.45
C THR A 116 1.67 -4.61 -2.51
N TYR A 117 2.54 -4.67 -3.51
CA TYR A 117 3.54 -3.64 -3.80
C TYR A 117 3.50 -3.29 -5.29
N ASP A 118 3.39 -2.00 -5.61
CA ASP A 118 3.45 -1.50 -6.99
C ASP A 118 4.88 -1.03 -7.32
N PRO A 119 5.60 -1.69 -8.23
CA PRO A 119 6.95 -1.28 -8.63
C PRO A 119 7.06 0.11 -9.25
N LYS A 120 5.97 0.64 -9.82
CA LYS A 120 5.95 1.96 -10.45
C LYS A 120 5.89 3.06 -9.41
N SER A 121 4.92 3.01 -8.48
CA SER A 121 4.80 3.99 -7.40
C SER A 121 5.81 3.75 -6.28
N LYS A 122 6.31 2.51 -6.16
CA LYS A 122 7.16 2.00 -5.06
C LYS A 122 6.43 2.00 -3.71
N GLU A 123 5.11 1.90 -3.75
CA GLU A 123 4.27 1.89 -2.56
C GLU A 123 3.76 0.48 -2.30
N ALA A 124 3.67 0.13 -1.01
CA ALA A 124 3.02 -1.09 -0.57
C ALA A 124 1.70 -0.75 0.13
N ASP A 125 0.70 -1.61 -0.02
CA ASP A 125 -0.59 -1.49 0.65
C ASP A 125 -1.22 -2.87 0.88
N THR A 126 -2.22 -2.92 1.76
CA THR A 126 -3.01 -4.11 2.05
C THR A 126 -4.49 -3.75 2.15
N GLU A 127 -5.37 -4.58 1.61
CA GLU A 127 -6.81 -4.37 1.73
C GLU A 127 -7.36 -4.87 3.08
N TYR A 128 -6.52 -5.53 3.87
CA TYR A 128 -6.90 -6.14 5.13
C TYR A 128 -6.88 -5.12 6.28
N ALA A 129 -7.84 -5.28 7.18
CA ALA A 129 -7.88 -4.63 8.46
C ALA A 129 -8.01 -5.64 9.60
N TRP A 130 -7.41 -5.32 10.73
CA TRP A 130 -7.50 -6.11 11.94
C TRP A 130 -8.84 -5.86 12.64
N VAL A 131 -9.57 -6.94 12.95
CA VAL A 131 -10.81 -6.90 13.74
C VAL A 131 -10.56 -7.58 15.08
N GLU A 132 -10.41 -6.78 16.14
CA GLU A 132 -10.03 -7.24 17.48
C GLU A 132 -11.01 -8.26 18.05
N GLU A 133 -12.32 -8.04 17.89
CA GLU A 133 -13.37 -8.94 18.39
C GLU A 133 -13.32 -10.34 17.76
N LYS A 134 -12.87 -10.42 16.51
CA LYS A 134 -12.76 -11.66 15.75
C LYS A 134 -11.35 -12.27 15.83
N GLU A 135 -10.41 -11.55 16.45
CA GLU A 135 -8.97 -11.83 16.41
C GLU A 135 -8.47 -12.22 15.02
N ASP A 136 -8.94 -11.53 13.96
CA ASP A 136 -8.56 -11.86 12.58
C ASP A 136 -8.56 -10.66 11.63
N PHE A 137 -8.01 -10.87 10.44
CA PHE A 137 -7.97 -9.89 9.36
C PHE A 137 -9.11 -10.08 8.36
N PHE A 138 -9.73 -8.97 7.95
CA PHE A 138 -10.83 -8.94 6.99
C PHE A 138 -10.60 -7.85 5.94
N ILE A 139 -11.09 -8.07 4.72
CA ILE A 139 -11.11 -7.04 3.67
C ILE A 139 -12.35 -6.17 3.91
N ILE A 140 -12.16 -4.89 4.23
CA ILE A 140 -13.27 -3.99 4.62
C ILE A 140 -14.26 -3.74 3.48
N LYS A 141 -13.91 -4.05 2.22
CA LYS A 141 -14.80 -3.85 1.06
C LYS A 141 -16.07 -4.70 1.06
N GLU A 142 -16.21 -5.71 1.93
CA GLU A 142 -17.35 -6.64 1.90
C GLU A 142 -18.41 -6.45 3.00
N GLU A 143 -18.18 -5.66 4.06
CA GLU A 143 -19.18 -5.51 5.14
C GLU A 143 -20.35 -4.56 4.81
N GLU A 144 -20.23 -3.65 3.81
CA GLU A 144 -21.37 -2.80 3.38
C GLU A 144 -22.40 -3.53 2.50
N ALA A 145 -22.13 -4.75 2.06
CA ALA A 145 -23.00 -5.51 1.15
C ALA A 145 -23.93 -6.51 1.86
N GLU A 146 -23.68 -6.84 3.13
CA GLU A 146 -24.53 -7.77 3.91
C GLU A 146 -25.52 -7.06 4.84
N GLU A 147 -25.27 -5.80 5.22
CA GLU A 147 -26.19 -5.03 6.08
C GLU A 147 -27.39 -4.44 5.32
N ASN A 148 -27.39 -4.46 3.98
CA ASN A 148 -28.45 -3.91 3.13
C ASN A 148 -29.40 -4.97 2.53
N LYS A 149 -29.46 -6.18 3.09
CA LYS A 149 -30.37 -7.25 2.60
C LYS A 149 -31.60 -7.51 3.47
N ASP A 150 -31.75 -6.81 4.59
CA ASP A 150 -32.86 -7.02 5.54
C ASP A 150 -33.78 -5.80 5.73
N ASP A 151 -33.76 -4.81 4.82
CA ASP A 151 -34.73 -3.68 4.77
C ASP A 151 -35.75 -3.80 3.62
#